data_AF-A0A6G3XAA4-F1
#
_entry.id   AF-A0A6G3XAA4-F1
#
_cell.length_a   1.000
_cell.length_b   1.000
_cell.length_c   1.000
_cell.angle_alpha   90.00
_cell.angle_beta   90.00
_cell.angle_gamma   90.00
#
_symmetry.space_group_name_H-M   'P 1'
#
loop_
_entity.id
_entity.type
_entity.pdbx_description
1 polymer ?
#
loop_
_entity_poly.entity_id
_entity_poly.type
_entity_poly.pdbx_seq_one_letter_code
_entity_poly.pdbx_strand_id
1 'polypeptide(L)'
;FPDAGRGAVVPEDLLVTLDEQASDDLAQTARRCGVTLNTLVQAAWGVVLGRLTGRDDVVFGGTVSGRPSALPGVENMIGSFI
;
A
#
# COMPACT_ATOMS: atom_id res chain seq x y z
N PHE A 1 9.00 -8.74 29.15
CA PHE A 1 10.17 -7.85 29.29
C PHE A 1 9.88 -6.59 28.49
N PRO A 2 9.91 -5.36 29.05
CA PRO A 2 9.68 -4.16 28.26
C PRO A 2 10.97 -3.74 27.56
N ASP A 3 10.89 -3.56 26.23
CA ASP A 3 11.91 -2.94 25.38
C ASP A 3 12.06 -1.45 25.73
N ALA A 4 12.90 -1.15 26.73
CA ALA A 4 13.39 0.19 26.99
C ALA A 4 14.77 0.32 26.35
N GLY A 5 14.87 0.95 25.16
CA GLY A 5 16.20 1.33 24.64
C GLY A 5 16.38 1.56 23.14
N ARG A 6 15.39 1.34 22.26
CA ARG A 6 15.56 1.75 20.85
C ARG A 6 15.20 3.22 20.71
N GLY A 7 16.21 4.08 20.59
CA GLY A 7 16.02 5.46 20.15
C GLY A 7 15.21 5.49 18.85
N ALA A 8 14.33 6.49 18.70
CA ALA A 8 13.50 6.62 17.52
C ALA A 8 14.39 6.70 16.27
N VAL A 9 14.33 5.67 15.42
CA VAL A 9 14.95 5.71 14.10
C VAL A 9 14.07 6.61 13.26
N VAL A 10 14.64 7.69 12.72
CA VAL A 10 13.94 8.53 11.74
C VAL A 10 13.78 7.71 10.47
N PRO A 11 12.56 7.57 9.92
CA PRO A 11 12.36 6.91 8.64
C PRO A 11 13.16 7.63 7.55
N GLU A 12 13.79 6.86 6.67
CA GLU A 12 14.40 7.39 5.45
C GLU A 12 13.38 7.33 4.32
N ASP A 13 13.28 8.40 3.53
CA ASP A 13 12.41 8.44 2.36
C ASP A 13 13.14 7.83 1.17
N LEU A 14 12.61 6.71 0.66
CA LEU A 14 13.08 6.09 -0.57
C LEU A 14 12.04 6.28 -1.68
N LEU A 15 12.34 7.15 -2.64
CA LEU A 15 11.50 7.36 -3.82
C LEU A 15 12.03 6.53 -4.99
N VAL A 16 11.19 5.62 -5.49
CA VAL A 16 11.47 4.81 -6.68
C VAL A 16 10.41 5.09 -7.73
N THR A 17 10.84 5.49 -8.91
CA THR A 17 9.97 5.66 -10.08
C THR A 17 10.06 4.41 -10.94
N LEU A 18 8.91 3.80 -11.25
CA LEU A 18 8.82 2.76 -12.26
C LEU A 18 8.76 3.42 -13.63
N ASP A 19 9.44 2.82 -14.60
CA ASP A 19 9.29 3.24 -15.99
C ASP A 19 7.87 2.93 -16.52
N GLU A 20 7.57 3.46 -17.70
CA GLU A 20 6.27 3.31 -18.33
C GLU A 20 5.92 1.82 -18.57
N GLN A 21 6.89 1.03 -19.05
CA GLN A 21 6.68 -0.38 -19.32
C GLN A 21 6.34 -1.16 -18.05
N ALA A 22 7.11 -0.99 -16.97
CA ALA A 22 6.85 -1.66 -15.70
C ALA A 22 5.51 -1.24 -15.10
N SER A 23 5.14 0.03 -15.25
CA SER A 23 3.84 0.55 -14.79
C SER A 23 2.68 -0.08 -15.55
N ASP A 24 2.81 -0.22 -16.87
CA ASP A 24 1.82 -0.84 -17.74
C ASP A 24 1.66 -2.35 -17.47
N ASP A 25 2.77 -3.05 -17.26
CA ASP A 25 2.77 -4.48 -16.93
C ASP A 25 2.07 -4.75 -15.59
N LEU A 26 2.28 -3.89 -14.60
CA LEU A 26 1.57 -3.95 -13.32
C LEU A 26 0.06 -3.69 -13.50
N ALA A 27 -0.30 -2.66 -14.28
CA ALA A 27 -1.69 -2.35 -14.57
C ALA A 27 -2.39 -3.48 -15.35
N GLN A 28 -1.71 -4.13 -16.29
CA GLN A 28 -2.23 -5.30 -17.00
C GLN A 28 -2.38 -6.50 -16.07
N THR A 29 -1.41 -6.73 -15.17
CA THR A 29 -1.47 -7.82 -14.18
C THR A 29 -2.64 -7.64 -13.24
N ALA A 30 -2.84 -6.44 -12.69
CA ALA A 30 -3.98 -6.13 -11.83
C ALA A 30 -5.32 -6.42 -12.54
N ARG A 31 -5.45 -5.98 -13.81
CA ARG A 31 -6.63 -6.25 -14.66
C ARG A 31 -6.85 -7.75 -14.88
N ARG A 32 -5.80 -8.50 -15.23
CA ARG A 32 -5.88 -9.96 -15.43
C ARG A 32 -6.32 -10.71 -14.17
N CYS A 33 -5.92 -10.22 -13.00
CA CYS A 33 -6.31 -10.78 -11.71
C CYS A 33 -7.67 -10.27 -11.20
N GLY A 34 -8.30 -9.29 -11.87
CA GLY A 34 -9.57 -8.70 -11.43
C GLY A 34 -9.47 -7.88 -10.14
N VAL A 35 -8.30 -7.31 -9.84
CA VAL A 35 -8.04 -6.52 -8.63
C VAL A 35 -7.61 -5.10 -8.96
N THR A 36 -7.64 -4.20 -7.97
CA THR A 36 -7.08 -2.85 -8.12
C THR A 36 -5.55 -2.88 -8.11
N LEU A 37 -4.91 -1.87 -8.72
CA LEU A 37 -3.45 -1.73 -8.66
C LEU A 37 -2.95 -1.59 -7.20
N ASN A 38 -3.69 -0.87 -6.35
CA ASN A 38 -3.39 -0.77 -4.92
C ASN A 38 -3.35 -2.16 -4.25
N THR A 39 -4.35 -3.00 -4.50
CA THR A 39 -4.39 -4.38 -3.99
C THR A 39 -3.19 -5.20 -4.46
N LEU A 40 -2.80 -5.07 -5.73
CA LEU A 40 -1.62 -5.74 -6.27
C LEU A 40 -0.34 -5.30 -5.56
N VAL A 41 -0.16 -3.99 -5.35
CA VAL A 41 1.00 -3.43 -4.65
C VAL A 41 1.02 -3.86 -3.18
N GLN A 42 -0.12 -3.85 -2.49
CA GLN A 42 -0.23 -4.34 -1.12
C GLN A 42 0.12 -5.84 -1.02
N ALA A 43 -0.31 -6.66 -1.98
CA ALA A 43 0.07 -8.07 -2.02
C ALA A 43 1.58 -8.26 -2.22
N ALA A 44 2.20 -7.50 -3.13
CA ALA A 44 3.65 -7.51 -3.32
C ALA A 44 4.39 -7.11 -2.04
N TRP A 45 3.90 -6.08 -1.33
CA TRP A 45 4.45 -5.67 -0.04
C TRP A 45 4.32 -6.75 1.04
N GLY A 46 3.17 -7.43 1.10
CA GLY A 46 2.97 -8.58 1.98
C GLY A 46 3.97 -9.70 1.74
N VAL A 47 4.28 -10.02 0.47
CA VAL A 47 5.30 -11.02 0.13
C VAL A 47 6.70 -10.58 0.56
N VAL A 48 7.06 -9.30 0.38
CA VAL A 48 8.34 -8.75 0.84
C VAL A 48 8.45 -8.87 2.35
N LEU A 49 7.43 -8.45 3.10
CA LEU A 49 7.41 -8.55 4.55
C LEU A 49 7.47 -10.00 5.04
N GLY A 50 6.72 -10.92 4.41
CA GLY A 50 6.75 -12.34 4.76
C GLY A 50 8.14 -12.94 4.59
N ARG A 51 8.82 -12.61 3.49
CA ARG A 51 10.22 -13.03 3.25
C ARG A 51 11.20 -12.43 4.26
N LEU A 52 11.07 -11.13 4.56
CA LEU A 52 11.97 -10.45 5.50
C LEU A 52 11.77 -10.90 6.96
N THR A 53 10.56 -11.34 7.31
CA THR A 53 10.21 -11.75 8.68
C THR A 53 10.21 -13.26 8.89
N GLY A 54 10.33 -14.06 7.81
CA GLY A 54 10.19 -15.51 7.86
C GLY A 54 8.78 -15.95 8.26
N ARG A 55 7.76 -15.18 7.86
CA ARG A 55 6.35 -15.42 8.19
C ARG A 55 5.54 -15.63 6.93
N ASP A 56 4.60 -16.57 7.00
CA ASP A 56 3.61 -16.80 5.93
C ASP A 56 2.33 -15.97 6.10
N ASP A 57 2.19 -15.32 7.27
CA ASP A 57 1.07 -14.44 7.61
C ASP A 57 1.58 -13.15 8.24
N VAL A 58 1.21 -12.01 7.65
CA VAL A 58 1.69 -10.67 8.02
C VAL A 58 0.53 -9.68 8.03
N VAL A 59 0.56 -8.77 9.01
CA VAL A 59 -0.41 -7.67 9.13
C VAL A 59 0.34 -6.34 9.01
N PHE A 60 -0.16 -5.46 8.14
CA PHE A 60 0.34 -4.11 7.96
C PHE A 60 -0.82 -3.14 7.68
N GLY A 61 -0.62 -1.88 8.05
CA GLY A 61 -1.60 -0.82 7.76
C GLY A 61 -1.53 -0.39 6.29
N GLY A 62 -2.68 -0.16 5.68
CA GLY A 62 -2.81 0.52 4.38
C GLY A 62 -3.78 1.69 4.53
N THR A 63 -3.46 2.83 3.93
CA THR A 63 -4.38 3.96 3.86
C THR A 63 -5.24 3.85 2.61
N VAL A 64 -6.53 4.16 2.74
CA VAL A 64 -7.47 4.25 1.62
C VAL A 64 -8.13 5.61 1.64
N SER A 65 -8.56 6.11 0.49
CA SER A 65 -9.14 7.46 0.37
C SER A 65 -10.53 7.61 1.02
N GLY A 66 -11.12 6.53 1.57
CA GLY A 66 -12.31 6.58 2.42
C GLY A 66 -13.60 7.10 1.79
N ARG A 67 -13.66 7.39 0.48
CA ARG A 67 -14.81 8.05 -0.16
C ARG A 67 -15.99 7.08 -0.31
N PRO A 68 -17.14 7.30 0.36
CA PRO A 68 -18.31 6.45 0.18
C PRO A 68 -18.86 6.63 -1.24
N SER A 69 -19.03 5.53 -1.97
CA SER A 69 -19.61 5.53 -3.33
C SER A 69 -21.08 5.96 -3.40
N ALA A 70 -21.74 6.11 -2.24
CA ALA A 70 -23.16 6.46 -2.12
C ALA A 70 -23.45 7.97 -2.11
N LEU A 71 -22.44 8.84 -2.20
CA LEU A 71 -22.62 10.29 -2.14
C LEU A 71 -22.33 10.95 -3.51
N PRO A 72 -23.37 11.42 -4.23
CA PRO A 72 -23.17 12.28 -5.40
C PRO A 72 -22.34 13.51 -5.02
N GLY A 73 -21.20 13.73 -5.70
CA GLY A 73 -20.33 14.88 -5.45
C GLY A 73 -19.21 14.68 -4.44
N VAL A 74 -18.98 13.45 -3.94
CA VAL A 74 -17.88 13.16 -3.00
C VAL A 74 -16.49 13.48 -3.58
N GLU A 75 -16.32 13.47 -4.91
CA GLU A 75 -15.07 13.80 -5.59
C GLU A 75 -14.62 15.25 -5.34
N ASN A 76 -15.58 16.17 -5.13
CA ASN A 76 -15.35 17.60 -4.93
C ASN A 76 -15.36 18.05 -3.45
N MET A 77 -15.45 17.12 -2.50
CA MET A 77 -15.53 17.44 -1.07
C MET A 77 -14.13 17.63 -0.48
N ILE A 78 -13.88 18.80 0.13
CA ILE A 78 -12.66 19.10 0.88
C ILE A 78 -12.87 18.64 2.34
N GLY A 79 -12.12 17.62 2.76
CA GLY A 79 -12.17 17.03 4.11
C GLY A 79 -11.17 15.89 4.25
N SER A 80 -10.83 15.51 5.49
CA SER A 80 -9.96 14.34 5.74
C SER A 80 -10.79 13.06 5.60
N PHE A 81 -10.41 12.23 4.63
CA PHE A 81 -10.94 10.88 4.42
C PHE A 81 -9.74 9.92 4.38
N ILE A 82 -9.35 9.42 5.55
CA ILE A 82 -8.38 8.33 5.76
C ILE A 82 -8.94 7.36 6.79
#